data_AF-A0A3M1ITK1-F1
#
_entry.id   AF-A0A3M1ITK1-F1
#
_cell.length_a   1.000
_cell.length_b   1.000
_cell.length_c   1.000
_cell.angle_alpha   90.00
_cell.angle_beta   90.00
_cell.angle_gamma   90.00
#
_symmetry.space_group_name_H-M   'P 1'
#
loop_
_entity.id
_entity.type
_entity.pdbx_description
1 polymer ?
#
loop_
_entity_poly.entity_id
_entity_poly.type
_entity_poly.pdbx_seq_one_letter_code
_entity_poly.pdbx_strand_id
1 'polypeptide(L)'
;MTQKVLKIPENTVSNISFQQKSTALSLVITAGAAAYYFANMWPMRPIALENNIIPNGFGSLILGTAGLIIVTQIVLQIVLVIGAGAAPAATTDEKIATLKASRNAYAVLAVGIFAAVGTVFLDELTPFCTANLAILSFLLAEIVKSASQLFYGAQ
;
A
#
# COMPACT_ATOMS: atom_id res chain seq x y z
N MET A 1 19.04 49.41 7.40
CA MET A 1 18.88 48.33 6.41
C MET A 1 18.50 47.06 7.15
N THR A 2 17.23 46.67 7.07
CA THR A 2 16.64 45.62 7.91
C THR A 2 16.75 44.28 7.19
N GLN A 3 17.66 43.42 7.65
CA GLN A 3 17.81 42.07 7.12
C GLN A 3 16.62 41.22 7.59
N LYS A 4 15.59 41.08 6.75
CA LYS A 4 14.54 40.08 6.93
C LYS A 4 15.17 38.70 6.79
N VAL A 5 15.56 38.11 7.92
CA VAL A 5 15.88 36.69 8.01
C VAL A 5 14.60 35.93 7.65
N LEU A 6 14.55 35.41 6.43
CA LEU A 6 13.56 34.42 6.01
C LEU A 6 13.74 33.20 6.91
N LYS A 7 12.90 33.11 7.96
CA LYS A 7 12.68 31.85 8.67
C LYS A 7 12.03 30.90 7.68
N ILE A 8 12.85 30.11 6.99
CA ILE A 8 12.39 28.88 6.35
C ILE A 8 11.76 28.06 7.47
N PRO A 9 10.49 27.64 7.36
CA PRO A 9 9.84 26.86 8.41
C PRO A 9 10.43 25.45 8.41
N GLU A 10 11.58 25.32 9.04
CA GLU A 10 12.14 24.08 9.55
C GLU A 10 11.21 23.65 10.69
N ASN A 11 10.10 22.95 10.38
CA ASN A 11 9.35 22.03 11.28
C ASN A 11 7.94 21.62 10.83
N THR A 12 7.56 21.70 9.55
CA THR A 12 6.22 21.21 9.15
C THR A 12 6.07 19.68 9.28
N VAL A 13 7.18 18.93 9.20
CA VAL A 13 7.20 17.46 9.39
C VAL A 13 7.19 17.06 10.88
N SER A 14 7.57 17.98 11.76
CA SER A 14 7.64 17.73 13.21
C SER A 14 6.27 17.74 13.89
N ASN A 15 5.26 18.38 13.31
CA ASN A 15 3.96 18.60 13.96
C ASN A 15 2.84 17.67 13.43
N ILE A 16 3.24 16.50 12.92
CA ILE A 16 2.36 15.48 12.35
C ILE A 16 2.22 14.34 13.37
N SER A 17 1.01 13.81 13.56
CA SER A 17 0.75 12.78 14.57
C SER A 17 1.55 11.49 14.31
N PHE A 18 1.79 10.70 15.36
CA PHE A 18 2.46 9.40 15.22
C PHE A 18 1.73 8.48 14.23
N GLN A 19 0.39 8.48 14.26
CA GLN A 19 -0.44 7.68 13.36
C GLN A 19 -0.26 8.12 11.92
N GLN A 20 -0.31 9.43 11.65
CA GLN A 20 -0.08 9.97 10.31
C GLN A 20 1.32 9.63 9.76
N LYS A 21 2.37 9.71 10.59
CA LYS A 21 3.73 9.30 10.19
C LYS A 21 3.79 7.81 9.83
N SER A 22 3.19 6.97 10.66
CA SER A 22 3.10 5.53 10.42
C SER A 22 2.31 5.20 9.14
N THR A 23 1.18 5.86 8.92
CA THR A 23 0.36 5.70 7.70
C THR A 23 1.10 6.15 6.45
N ALA A 24 1.80 7.29 6.49
CA ALA A 24 2.59 7.78 5.37
C ALA A 24 3.70 6.79 5.00
N LEU A 25 4.36 6.21 6.02
CA LEU A 25 5.37 5.19 5.81
C LEU A 25 4.79 3.91 5.20
N SER A 26 3.65 3.44 5.72
CA SER A 26 2.92 2.31 5.15
C SER A 26 2.56 2.52 3.68
N LEU A 27 2.13 3.73 3.31
CA LEU A 27 1.82 4.10 1.93
C LEU A 27 3.05 3.95 1.02
N VAL A 28 4.20 4.49 1.45
CA VAL A 28 5.45 4.41 0.66
C VAL A 28 5.91 2.96 0.51
N ILE A 29 5.87 2.16 1.57
CA ILE A 29 6.26 0.75 1.52
C ILE A 29 5.33 -0.02 0.57
N THR A 30 4.03 0.19 0.69
CA THR A 30 3.03 -0.52 -0.13
C THR A 30 3.16 -0.15 -1.60
N ALA A 31 3.34 1.14 -1.91
CA ALA A 31 3.57 1.61 -3.27
C ALA A 31 4.89 1.10 -3.85
N GLY A 32 5.98 1.10 -3.06
CA GLY A 32 7.27 0.57 -3.46
C GLY A 32 7.23 -0.94 -3.70
N ALA A 33 6.55 -1.69 -2.84
CA ALA A 33 6.37 -3.11 -3.00
C ALA A 33 5.47 -3.46 -4.20
N ALA A 34 4.45 -2.65 -4.47
CA ALA A 34 3.66 -2.78 -5.70
C ALA A 34 4.53 -2.59 -6.94
N ALA A 35 5.34 -1.54 -6.99
CA ALA A 35 6.27 -1.31 -8.09
C ALA A 35 7.27 -2.47 -8.25
N TYR A 36 7.85 -2.95 -7.15
CA TYR A 36 8.74 -4.12 -7.14
C TYR A 36 8.04 -5.38 -7.68
N TYR A 37 6.82 -5.66 -7.21
CA TYR A 37 6.04 -6.81 -7.64
C TYR A 37 5.80 -6.77 -9.14
N PHE A 38 5.24 -5.67 -9.66
CA PHE A 38 4.91 -5.56 -11.08
C PHE A 38 6.16 -5.53 -11.97
N ALA A 39 7.26 -4.95 -11.51
CA ALA A 39 8.54 -4.97 -12.24
C ALA A 39 9.09 -6.40 -12.41
N ASN A 40 8.97 -7.24 -11.37
CA ASN A 40 9.44 -8.64 -11.42
C ASN A 40 8.42 -9.60 -12.05
N MET A 41 7.14 -9.25 -12.01
CA MET A 41 6.07 -9.99 -12.67
C MET A 41 6.08 -9.78 -14.19
N TRP A 42 6.45 -8.59 -14.66
CA TRP A 42 6.34 -8.22 -16.08
C TRP A 42 7.11 -9.15 -17.03
N PRO A 43 8.36 -9.56 -16.74
CA PRO A 43 9.09 -10.50 -17.57
C PRO A 43 8.48 -11.91 -17.63
N MET A 44 7.65 -12.28 -16.64
CA MET A 44 7.00 -13.60 -16.60
C MET A 44 5.73 -13.66 -17.47
N ARG A 45 5.20 -12.49 -17.86
CA ARG A 45 3.93 -12.37 -18.62
C ARG A 45 3.95 -13.09 -19.98
N PRO A 46 4.98 -12.97 -20.84
CA PRO A 46 4.98 -13.62 -22.15
C PRO A 46 4.84 -15.14 -22.05
N ILE A 47 5.59 -15.76 -21.12
CA ILE A 47 5.57 -17.21 -20.87
C ILE A 47 4.18 -17.65 -20.40
N ALA A 48 3.55 -16.85 -19.53
CA ALA A 48 2.22 -17.13 -19.00
C ALA A 48 1.12 -17.05 -20.06
N LEU A 49 1.23 -16.11 -21.00
CA LEU A 49 0.25 -15.92 -22.07
C LEU A 49 0.39 -16.99 -23.16
N GLU A 50 1.61 -17.35 -23.54
CA GLU A 50 1.87 -18.33 -24.60
C GLU A 50 1.41 -19.74 -24.20
N ASN A 51 1.61 -20.11 -22.95
CA ASN A 51 1.38 -21.48 -22.48
C ASN A 51 0.10 -21.63 -21.63
N ASN A 52 -0.59 -20.52 -21.33
CA ASN A 52 -1.72 -20.48 -20.39
C ASN A 52 -1.44 -21.18 -19.05
N ILE A 53 -0.20 -21.10 -18.57
CA ILE A 53 0.26 -21.68 -17.31
C ILE A 53 0.79 -20.59 -16.38
N ILE A 54 0.82 -20.89 -15.08
CA ILE A 54 1.50 -20.06 -14.10
C ILE A 54 3.02 -20.32 -14.22
N PRO A 55 3.84 -19.31 -14.52
CA PRO A 55 5.29 -19.48 -14.64
C PRO A 55 5.92 -19.97 -13.32
N ASN A 56 6.96 -20.78 -13.43
CA ASN A 56 7.71 -21.23 -12.26
C ASN A 56 8.29 -20.02 -11.51
N GLY A 57 8.22 -20.04 -10.18
CA GLY A 57 8.64 -18.94 -9.32
C GLY A 57 7.61 -17.82 -9.12
N PHE A 58 6.48 -17.81 -9.84
CA PHE A 58 5.42 -16.79 -9.63
C PHE A 58 4.85 -16.83 -8.21
N GLY A 59 4.57 -18.03 -7.68
CA GLY A 59 4.13 -18.18 -6.29
C GLY A 59 5.15 -17.67 -5.27
N SER A 60 6.45 -17.92 -5.52
CA SER A 60 7.54 -17.41 -4.70
C SER A 60 7.64 -15.88 -4.77
N LEU A 61 7.36 -15.27 -5.93
CA LEU A 61 7.31 -13.81 -6.07
C LEU A 61 6.18 -13.21 -5.24
N ILE A 62 4.99 -13.81 -5.26
CA ILE A 62 3.83 -13.35 -4.47
C ILE A 62 4.16 -13.45 -2.97
N LEU A 63 4.55 -14.63 -2.50
CA LEU A 63 4.86 -14.87 -1.09
C LEU A 63 6.05 -14.04 -0.61
N GLY A 64 7.09 -13.92 -1.45
CA GLY A 64 8.26 -13.10 -1.18
C GLY A 64 7.91 -11.62 -1.07
N THR A 65 7.06 -11.10 -1.95
CA THR A 65 6.57 -9.71 -1.89
C THR A 65 5.74 -9.48 -0.63
N ALA A 66 4.79 -10.37 -0.33
CA ALA A 66 3.98 -10.28 0.89
C ALA A 66 4.86 -10.31 2.16
N GLY A 67 5.81 -11.24 2.21
CA GLY A 67 6.79 -11.34 3.30
C GLY A 67 7.64 -10.06 3.43
N LEU A 68 8.13 -9.52 2.32
CA LEU A 68 8.91 -8.28 2.30
C LEU A 68 8.11 -7.10 2.85
N ILE A 69 6.84 -6.95 2.43
CA ILE A 69 5.95 -5.90 2.94
C ILE A 69 5.77 -6.05 4.45
N ILE A 70 5.41 -7.25 4.92
CA ILE A 70 5.14 -7.51 6.34
C ILE A 70 6.40 -7.23 7.18
N VAL A 71 7.54 -7.80 6.81
CA VAL A 71 8.80 -7.61 7.54
C VAL A 71 9.20 -6.12 7.55
N THR A 72 9.11 -5.45 6.40
CA THR A 72 9.46 -4.03 6.29
C THR A 72 8.55 -3.16 7.14
N GLN A 73 7.24 -3.41 7.15
CA GLN A 73 6.28 -2.68 7.99
C GLN A 73 6.57 -2.89 9.47
N ILE A 74 6.83 -4.13 9.90
CA ILE A 74 7.16 -4.44 11.31
C ILE A 74 8.42 -3.69 11.74
N VAL A 75 9.51 -3.80 10.98
CA VAL A 75 10.79 -3.16 11.32
C VAL A 75 10.63 -1.65 11.40
N LEU A 76 9.95 -1.05 10.43
CA LEU A 76 9.77 0.40 10.38
C LEU A 76 8.83 0.93 11.48
N GLN A 77 7.79 0.17 11.84
CA GLN A 77 6.95 0.50 12.99
C GLN A 77 7.75 0.44 14.29
N ILE A 78 8.60 -0.58 14.48
CA ILE A 78 9.50 -0.67 15.64
C ILE A 78 10.42 0.56 15.71
N VAL A 79 11.06 0.92 14.59
CA VAL A 79 11.95 2.10 14.53
C VAL A 79 11.19 3.39 14.87
N LEU A 80 9.97 3.57 14.36
CA LEU A 80 9.14 4.73 14.70
C LEU A 80 8.79 4.78 16.19
N VAL A 81 8.45 3.65 16.81
CA VAL A 81 8.15 3.58 18.24
C VAL A 81 9.37 3.90 19.08
N ILE A 82 10.54 3.35 18.74
CA ILE A 82 11.80 3.63 19.44
C ILE A 82 12.14 5.13 19.31
N GLY A 83 12.01 5.70 18.13
CA GLY A 83 12.29 7.13 17.89
C GLY A 83 11.31 8.08 18.58
N ALA A 84 10.05 7.67 18.76
CA ALA A 84 9.04 8.47 19.46
C ALA A 84 9.04 8.26 20.99
N GLY A 85 9.72 7.23 21.50
CA GLY A 85 9.73 6.82 22.91
C GLY A 85 8.43 6.15 23.39
N ALA A 86 7.33 6.31 22.67
CA ALA A 86 6.05 5.64 22.90
C ALA A 86 5.19 5.61 21.62
N ALA A 87 4.24 4.68 21.56
CA ALA A 87 3.18 4.66 20.57
C ALA A 87 1.90 5.24 21.18
N PRO A 88 1.62 6.55 21.02
CA PRO A 88 0.41 7.14 21.59
C PRO A 88 -0.85 6.49 21.00
N ALA A 89 -1.86 6.31 21.85
CA ALA A 89 -3.15 5.78 21.44
C ALA A 89 -3.80 6.72 20.41
N ALA A 90 -4.44 6.14 19.40
CA ALA A 90 -5.12 6.91 18.37
C ALA A 90 -6.25 7.77 18.96
N THR A 91 -6.34 9.03 18.54
CA THR A 91 -7.41 9.94 18.94
C THR A 91 -8.75 9.52 18.34
N THR A 92 -9.85 10.11 18.83
CA THR A 92 -11.19 9.85 18.27
C THR A 92 -11.26 10.21 16.78
N ASP A 93 -10.65 11.33 16.39
CA ASP A 93 -10.63 11.80 15.00
C ASP A 93 -9.82 10.87 14.10
N GLU A 94 -8.66 10.38 14.58
CA GLU A 94 -7.84 9.40 13.87
C GLU A 94 -8.57 8.05 13.67
N LYS A 95 -9.37 7.63 14.65
CA LYS A 95 -10.23 6.43 14.53
C LYS A 95 -11.31 6.64 13.47
N ILE A 96 -11.98 7.80 13.46
CA ILE A 96 -12.98 8.13 12.44
C ILE A 96 -12.34 8.17 11.04
N ALA A 97 -11.15 8.78 10.91
CA ALA A 97 -10.39 8.81 9.67
C ALA A 97 -10.05 7.38 9.20
N THR A 98 -9.64 6.50 10.10
CA THR A 98 -9.34 5.09 9.81
C THR A 98 -10.57 4.33 9.32
N LEU A 99 -11.75 4.57 9.91
CA LEU A 99 -13.00 3.96 9.46
C LEU A 99 -13.41 4.44 8.06
N LYS A 100 -13.35 5.75 7.79
CA LYS A 100 -13.62 6.33 6.46
C LYS A 100 -12.65 5.77 5.41
N ALA A 101 -11.37 5.69 5.76
CA ALA A 101 -10.34 5.13 4.90
C ALA A 101 -10.58 3.65 4.58
N SER A 102 -10.95 2.87 5.59
CA SER A 102 -11.26 1.44 5.44
C SER A 102 -12.48 1.22 4.54
N ARG A 103 -13.51 2.07 4.65
CA ARG A 103 -14.68 2.03 3.75
C ARG A 103 -14.28 2.24 2.29
N ASN A 104 -13.44 3.25 2.01
CA ASN A 104 -12.97 3.52 0.65
C ASN A 104 -12.13 2.37 0.09
N ALA A 105 -11.22 1.85 0.91
CA ALA A 105 -10.38 0.71 0.56
C ALA A 105 -11.21 -0.55 0.26
N TYR A 106 -12.23 -0.81 1.08
CA TYR A 106 -13.12 -1.95 0.88
C TYR A 106 -13.90 -1.85 -0.44
N ALA A 107 -14.36 -0.65 -0.81
CA ALA A 107 -15.01 -0.45 -2.10
C ALA A 107 -14.07 -0.78 -3.28
N VAL A 108 -12.81 -0.34 -3.22
CA VAL A 108 -11.79 -0.66 -4.23
C VAL A 108 -11.50 -2.16 -4.27
N LEU A 109 -11.33 -2.79 -3.10
CA LEU A 109 -11.08 -4.22 -3.00
C LEU A 109 -12.26 -5.04 -3.55
N ALA A 110 -13.49 -4.66 -3.21
CA ALA A 110 -14.68 -5.34 -3.68
C ALA A 110 -14.79 -5.29 -5.21
N VAL A 111 -14.65 -4.10 -5.81
CA VAL A 111 -14.63 -3.92 -7.26
C VAL A 111 -13.54 -4.80 -7.90
N GLY A 112 -12.36 -4.81 -7.31
CA GLY A 112 -11.23 -5.60 -7.80
C GLY A 112 -11.41 -7.11 -7.69
N ILE A 113 -12.01 -7.60 -6.60
CA ILE A 113 -12.40 -9.01 -6.45
C ILE A 113 -13.44 -9.38 -7.50
N PHE A 114 -14.48 -8.56 -7.70
CA PHE A 114 -15.47 -8.83 -8.75
C PHE A 114 -14.85 -8.82 -10.13
N ALA A 115 -13.92 -7.91 -10.41
CA ALA A 115 -13.17 -7.90 -11.65
C ALA A 115 -12.36 -9.20 -11.82
N ALA A 116 -11.61 -9.63 -10.80
CA ALA A 116 -10.83 -10.88 -10.82
C ALA A 116 -11.68 -12.14 -10.92
N VAL A 117 -12.87 -12.17 -10.29
CA VAL A 117 -13.81 -13.28 -10.48
C VAL A 117 -14.38 -13.24 -11.91
N GLY A 118 -14.67 -12.04 -12.43
CA GLY A 118 -15.15 -11.84 -13.79
C GLY A 118 -14.18 -12.37 -14.85
N THR A 119 -12.86 -12.28 -14.61
CA THR A 119 -11.87 -12.80 -15.56
C THR A 119 -11.90 -14.31 -15.72
N VAL A 120 -12.43 -15.05 -14.75
CA VAL A 120 -12.60 -16.51 -14.85
C VAL A 120 -13.62 -16.89 -15.94
N PHE A 121 -14.55 -16.00 -16.27
CA PHE A 121 -15.56 -16.22 -17.32
C PHE A 121 -15.10 -15.72 -18.70
N LEU A 122 -13.87 -15.21 -18.81
CA LEU A 122 -13.30 -14.70 -20.06
C LEU A 122 -12.20 -15.65 -20.52
N ASP A 123 -12.45 -16.38 -21.62
CA ASP A 123 -11.52 -17.39 -22.15
C ASP A 123 -10.15 -16.82 -22.58
N GLU A 124 -10.09 -15.51 -22.83
CA GLU A 124 -8.86 -14.80 -23.21
C GLU A 124 -7.93 -14.51 -22.02
N LEU A 125 -8.43 -14.61 -20.78
CA LEU A 125 -7.68 -14.23 -19.59
C LEU A 125 -7.14 -15.46 -18.86
N THR A 126 -5.81 -15.56 -18.82
CA THR A 126 -5.13 -16.67 -18.16
C THR A 126 -5.25 -16.60 -16.64
N PRO A 127 -5.08 -17.73 -15.91
CA PRO A 127 -5.03 -17.74 -14.45
C PRO A 127 -3.98 -16.78 -13.87
N PHE A 128 -2.90 -16.54 -14.61
CA PHE A 128 -1.88 -15.54 -14.29
C PHE A 128 -2.46 -14.11 -14.31
N CYS A 129 -3.26 -13.76 -15.32
CA CYS A 129 -3.94 -12.47 -15.37
C CYS A 129 -4.92 -12.29 -14.20
N THR A 130 -5.72 -13.32 -13.89
CA THR A 130 -6.65 -13.34 -12.76
C THR A 130 -5.93 -13.09 -11.42
N ALA A 131 -4.84 -13.82 -11.17
CA ALA A 131 -4.05 -13.65 -9.95
C ALA A 131 -3.44 -12.26 -9.82
N ASN A 132 -2.87 -11.74 -10.92
CA ASN A 132 -2.28 -10.40 -10.93
C ASN A 132 -3.33 -9.29 -10.75
N LEU A 133 -4.55 -9.48 -11.28
CA LEU A 133 -5.65 -8.54 -11.07
C LEU A 133 -6.11 -8.54 -9.61
N ALA A 134 -6.18 -9.70 -8.96
CA ALA A 134 -6.47 -9.80 -7.53
C ALA A 134 -5.40 -9.10 -6.68
N ILE A 135 -4.13 -9.30 -6.99
CA ILE A 135 -3.00 -8.66 -6.29
C ILE A 135 -2.99 -7.15 -6.52
N LEU A 136 -3.21 -6.71 -7.76
CA LEU A 136 -3.34 -5.28 -8.09
C LEU A 136 -4.45 -4.63 -7.26
N SER A 137 -5.61 -5.29 -7.19
CA SER A 137 -6.77 -4.82 -6.46
C SER A 137 -6.50 -4.68 -4.97
N PHE A 138 -5.83 -5.67 -4.39
CA PHE A 138 -5.39 -5.64 -2.99
C PHE A 138 -4.43 -4.47 -2.71
N LEU A 139 -3.39 -4.31 -3.54
CA LEU A 139 -2.41 -3.25 -3.39
C LEU A 139 -3.03 -1.85 -3.56
N LEU A 140 -3.92 -1.69 -4.55
CA LEU A 140 -4.67 -0.44 -4.75
C LEU A 140 -5.58 -0.13 -3.57
N ALA A 141 -6.24 -1.13 -2.99
CA ALA A 141 -7.07 -0.95 -1.81
C ALA A 141 -6.23 -0.45 -0.61
N GLU A 142 -5.07 -1.03 -0.37
CA GLU A 142 -4.17 -0.59 0.72
C GLU A 142 -3.57 0.82 0.48
N ILE A 143 -3.27 1.17 -0.77
CA ILE A 143 -2.86 2.52 -1.15
C ILE A 143 -4.01 3.51 -0.89
N VAL A 144 -5.22 3.21 -1.33
CA VAL A 144 -6.40 4.07 -1.12
C VAL A 144 -6.74 4.19 0.35
N LYS A 145 -6.60 3.12 1.14
CA LYS A 145 -6.73 3.15 2.59
C LYS A 145 -5.76 4.15 3.20
N SER A 146 -4.46 3.98 2.92
CA SER A 146 -3.42 4.79 3.53
C SER A 146 -3.52 6.26 3.08
N ALA A 147 -3.79 6.51 1.79
CA ALA A 147 -4.01 7.84 1.25
C ALA A 147 -5.27 8.51 1.85
N SER A 148 -6.38 7.78 1.98
CA SER A 148 -7.60 8.31 2.60
C SER A 148 -7.39 8.62 4.09
N GLN A 149 -6.65 7.78 4.81
CA GLN A 149 -6.37 7.98 6.23
C GLN A 149 -5.48 9.23 6.43
N LEU A 150 -4.51 9.46 5.55
CA LEU A 150 -3.73 10.71 5.56
C LEU A 150 -4.60 11.93 5.25
N PHE A 151 -5.49 11.83 4.26
CA PHE A 151 -6.36 12.93 3.87
C PHE A 151 -7.36 13.31 4.97
N TYR A 152 -8.04 12.33 5.56
CA TYR A 152 -9.02 12.57 6.63
C TYR A 152 -8.39 12.83 7.99
N GLY A 153 -7.20 12.29 8.26
CA GLY A 153 -6.50 12.54 9.52
C GLY A 153 -5.78 13.89 9.57
N ALA A 154 -5.62 14.56 8.43
CA ALA A 154 -5.02 15.90 8.35
C ALA A 154 -6.05 17.05 8.49
N GLN A 155 -7.34 16.73 8.61
CA GLN A 155 -8.45 17.66 8.85
C GLN A 155 -8.75 17.75 10.34
#